data_AF-A0A972VYS7-F1
#
_entry.id   AF-A0A972VYS7-F1
#
_cell.length_a   1.000
_cell.length_b   1.000
_cell.length_c   1.000
_cell.angle_alpha   90.00
_cell.angle_beta   90.00
_cell.angle_gamma   90.00
#
_symmetry.space_group_name_H-M   'P 1'
#
loop_
_entity.id
_entity.type
_entity.pdbx_description
1 polymer ?
#
loop_
_entity_poly.entity_id
_entity_poly.type
_entity_poly.pdbx_seq_one_letter_code
_entity_poly.pdbx_strand_id
1 'polypeptide(L)'
;MSLLIGTLALTAIGGLCALLLGYAARHYTADSTSIVELINVRLPQTQCAQCGYPGCRPYAQAITEGDAINKCPPGGEALIRGLAELLGRAIVPLDVTYGESLPTRVAVIREAECIGCTLCAVACPVDAIIGAPQMMHSVISRDCTGCDLCLEPCPVDCIDMVQVDAVEITPLRLPRIGQDALDLIQYDCIHCGLCEPSCPRELAPQALFWHRAEPERLQELNLADCIECRLCDRVCPSNIPLTASFQAAKQHQRHLDLLAEEAQQAQARFERRERRINRVQAKVRTRPSKQDRQALIDGLRNKNQ
;
A
#
# COMPACT_ATOMS: atom_id res chain seq x y z
N MET A 1 44.55 33.29 24.11
CA MET A 1 43.33 32.76 24.74
C MET A 1 42.22 32.52 23.70
N SER A 2 41.88 33.53 22.89
CA SER A 2 40.83 33.46 21.86
C SER A 2 41.05 32.37 20.79
N LEU A 3 42.31 32.15 20.38
CA LEU A 3 42.66 31.14 19.37
C LEU A 3 42.48 29.70 19.88
N LEU A 4 42.83 29.44 21.14
CA LEU A 4 42.65 28.13 21.80
C LEU A 4 41.18 27.80 22.05
N ILE A 5 40.37 28.81 22.37
CA ILE A 5 38.92 28.65 22.55
C ILE A 5 38.27 28.31 21.20
N GLY A 6 38.68 28.98 20.12
CA GLY A 6 38.19 28.72 18.77
C GLY A 6 38.49 27.30 18.28
N THR A 7 39.72 26.81 18.49
CA THR A 7 40.10 25.45 18.08
C THR A 7 39.35 24.38 18.88
N LEU A 8 39.22 24.54 20.20
CA LEU A 8 38.46 23.61 21.05
C LEU A 8 36.98 23.54 20.65
N ALA A 9 36.36 24.69 20.37
CA ALA A 9 34.96 24.75 19.93
C ALA A 9 34.74 24.01 18.60
N LEU A 10 35.62 24.24 17.61
CA LEU A 10 35.55 23.56 16.30
C LEU A 10 35.72 22.04 16.44
N THR A 11 36.67 21.59 17.26
CA THR A 11 36.87 20.14 17.50
C THR A 11 35.69 19.50 18.21
N ALA A 12 35.06 20.21 19.16
CA ALA A 12 33.89 19.71 19.88
C ALA A 12 32.67 19.59 18.95
N ILE A 13 32.43 20.59 18.09
CA ILE A 13 31.34 20.56 17.11
C ILE A 13 31.58 19.43 16.09
N GLY A 14 32.80 19.32 15.55
CA GLY A 14 33.14 18.24 14.61
C GLY A 14 32.98 16.86 15.22
N GLY A 15 33.41 16.66 16.46
CA GLY A 15 33.24 15.41 17.21
C GLY A 15 31.77 15.09 17.47
N LEU A 16 30.96 16.09 17.83
CA LEU A 16 29.52 15.94 18.02
C LEU A 16 28.82 15.56 16.71
N CYS A 17 29.10 16.25 15.62
CA CYS A 17 28.55 15.94 14.30
C CYS A 17 28.94 14.53 13.85
N ALA A 18 30.19 14.12 14.04
CA ALA A 18 30.65 12.77 13.71
C ALA A 18 29.95 11.69 14.54
N LEU A 19 29.76 11.93 15.86
CA LEU A 19 29.00 11.04 16.75
C LEU A 19 27.53 10.92 16.32
N LEU A 20 26.88 12.04 16.02
CA LEU A 20 25.48 12.07 15.57
C LEU A 20 25.31 11.37 14.23
N LEU A 21 26.18 11.62 13.25
CA LEU A 21 26.15 10.96 11.95
C LEU A 21 26.44 9.45 12.07
N GLY A 22 27.41 9.07 12.91
CA GLY A 22 27.71 7.66 13.17
C GLY A 22 26.56 6.93 13.87
N TYR A 23 25.86 7.60 14.79
CA TYR A 23 24.64 7.08 15.43
C TYR A 23 23.51 6.92 14.41
N ALA A 24 23.24 7.96 13.61
CA ALA A 24 22.20 7.92 12.59
C ALA A 24 22.46 6.83 11.54
N ALA A 25 23.69 6.68 11.04
CA ALA A 25 24.05 5.65 10.07
C ALA A 25 23.89 4.21 10.60
N ARG A 26 24.04 4.00 11.92
CA ARG A 26 23.81 2.69 12.55
C ARG A 26 22.33 2.42 12.83
N HIS A 27 21.56 3.46 13.13
CA HIS A 27 20.16 3.33 13.54
C HIS A 27 19.19 3.38 12.34
N TYR A 28 19.58 4.05 11.25
CA TYR A 28 18.87 4.11 9.98
C TYR A 28 19.69 3.35 8.94
N THR A 29 19.59 2.03 8.94
CA THR A 29 20.07 1.23 7.81
C THR A 29 19.07 1.41 6.67
N ALA A 30 19.55 1.85 5.51
CA ALA A 30 18.73 1.86 4.30
C ALA A 30 18.40 0.41 3.96
N ASP A 31 17.16 -0.01 4.18
CA ASP A 31 16.73 -1.36 3.89
C ASP A 31 16.77 -1.55 2.37
N SER A 32 17.82 -2.19 1.85
CA SER A 32 17.99 -2.43 0.40
C SER A 32 16.81 -3.20 -0.20
N THR A 33 16.16 -4.05 0.61
CA THR A 33 14.90 -4.74 0.25
C THR A 33 13.81 -3.73 -0.13
N SER A 34 13.73 -2.60 0.58
CA SER A 34 12.74 -1.56 0.31
C SER A 34 13.01 -0.85 -1.03
N ILE A 35 14.26 -0.62 -1.41
CA ILE A 35 14.62 0.07 -2.66
C ILE A 35 14.36 -0.84 -3.86
N VAL A 36 14.71 -2.12 -3.75
CA VAL A 36 14.41 -3.12 -4.80
C VAL A 36 12.91 -3.15 -5.08
N GLU A 37 12.06 -3.17 -4.05
CA GLU A 37 10.60 -3.12 -4.25
C GLU A 37 10.14 -1.81 -4.87
N LEU A 38 10.74 -0.69 -4.46
CA LEU A 38 10.38 0.63 -4.95
C LEU A 38 10.72 0.83 -6.43
N ILE A 39 11.82 0.21 -6.89
CA ILE A 39 12.17 0.11 -8.32
C ILE A 39 11.23 -0.87 -9.01
N ASN A 40 11.02 -2.06 -8.43
CA ASN A 40 10.18 -3.10 -9.00
C ASN A 40 8.77 -2.56 -9.32
N VAL A 41 8.13 -1.87 -8.37
CA VAL A 41 6.78 -1.28 -8.58
C VAL A 41 6.76 -0.18 -9.66
N ARG A 42 7.91 0.44 -10.00
CA ARG A 42 8.01 1.41 -11.10
C ARG A 42 8.24 0.77 -12.46
N LEU A 43 8.78 -0.45 -12.51
CA LEU A 43 8.98 -1.19 -13.75
C LEU A 43 7.61 -1.57 -14.36
N PRO A 44 7.53 -1.75 -15.68
CA PRO A 44 6.27 -1.95 -16.40
C PRO A 44 5.59 -3.31 -16.11
N GLN A 45 6.22 -4.21 -15.34
CA GLN A 45 5.68 -5.52 -14.96
C GLN A 45 5.24 -6.40 -16.15
N THR A 46 5.79 -6.18 -17.35
CA THR A 46 5.46 -6.96 -18.55
C THR A 46 6.07 -8.36 -18.56
N GLN A 47 7.08 -8.61 -17.72
CA GLN A 47 7.80 -9.88 -17.63
C GLN A 47 8.35 -10.37 -19.00
N CYS A 48 8.69 -9.44 -19.90
CA CYS A 48 9.05 -9.76 -21.29
C CYS A 48 10.50 -10.20 -21.51
N ALA A 49 11.36 -10.07 -20.50
CA ALA A 49 12.78 -10.40 -20.52
C ALA A 49 13.66 -9.72 -21.60
N GLN A 50 13.15 -8.67 -22.28
CA GLN A 50 13.90 -7.93 -23.31
C GLN A 50 15.18 -7.28 -22.79
N CYS A 51 15.20 -6.88 -21.53
CA CYS A 51 16.37 -6.30 -20.86
C CYS A 51 17.47 -7.33 -20.49
N GLY A 52 17.29 -8.60 -20.84
CA GLY A 52 18.22 -9.69 -20.51
C GLY A 52 18.01 -10.34 -19.13
N TYR A 53 16.97 -9.93 -18.39
CA TYR A 53 16.61 -10.48 -17.08
C TYR A 53 15.33 -11.33 -17.17
N PRO A 54 15.18 -12.40 -16.37
CA PRO A 54 14.01 -13.28 -16.42
C PRO A 54 12.69 -12.62 -15.94
N GLY A 55 12.75 -11.39 -15.43
CA GLY A 55 11.59 -10.60 -15.03
C GLY A 55 11.98 -9.23 -14.48
N CYS A 56 10.98 -8.44 -14.09
CA CYS A 56 11.18 -7.07 -13.60
C CYS A 56 11.93 -7.04 -12.26
N ARG A 57 11.59 -7.92 -11.31
CA ARG A 57 12.22 -7.95 -9.98
C ARG A 57 13.73 -8.24 -10.03
N PRO A 58 14.22 -9.26 -10.78
CA PRO A 58 15.66 -9.47 -10.97
C PRO A 58 16.39 -8.26 -11.59
N TYR A 59 15.76 -7.57 -12.54
CA TYR A 59 16.32 -6.34 -13.09
C TYR A 59 16.36 -5.21 -12.05
N ALA A 60 15.33 -5.08 -11.22
CA ALA A 60 15.32 -4.12 -10.11
C ALA A 60 16.45 -4.38 -9.11
N GLN A 61 16.74 -5.66 -8.81
CA GLN A 61 17.90 -6.04 -7.99
C GLN A 61 19.22 -5.64 -8.65
N ALA A 62 19.41 -5.95 -9.93
CA ALA A 62 20.62 -5.58 -10.67
C ALA A 62 20.85 -4.05 -10.68
N ILE A 63 19.79 -3.25 -10.82
CA ILE A 63 19.88 -1.79 -10.73
C ILE A 63 20.42 -1.35 -9.36
N THR A 64 19.94 -1.95 -8.28
CA THR A 64 20.46 -1.65 -6.92
C THR A 64 21.93 -2.06 -6.74
N GLU A 65 22.36 -3.12 -7.42
CA GLU A 65 23.75 -3.59 -7.43
C GLU A 65 24.68 -2.74 -8.31
N GLY A 66 24.14 -1.77 -9.05
CA GLY A 66 24.91 -0.81 -9.84
C GLY A 66 24.73 -0.93 -11.34
N ASP A 67 23.83 -1.80 -11.81
CA ASP A 67 23.57 -1.94 -13.23
C ASP A 67 22.85 -0.72 -13.84
N ALA A 68 22.89 -0.63 -15.17
CA ALA A 68 22.34 0.48 -15.93
C ALA A 68 20.80 0.53 -15.86
N ILE A 69 20.25 1.74 -15.74
CA ILE A 69 18.80 1.98 -15.59
C ILE A 69 18.05 2.04 -16.93
N ASN A 70 18.78 2.03 -18.05
CA ASN A 70 18.29 2.32 -19.39
C ASN A 70 18.12 1.07 -20.28
N LYS A 71 18.03 -0.14 -19.70
CA LYS A 71 17.89 -1.40 -20.45
C LYS A 71 16.45 -1.84 -20.71
N CYS A 72 15.43 -1.07 -20.31
CA CYS A 72 14.02 -1.47 -20.38
C CYS A 72 13.26 -0.70 -21.48
N PRO A 73 13.18 -1.26 -22.71
CA PRO A 73 12.44 -0.63 -23.81
C PRO A 73 10.96 -0.34 -23.50
N PRO A 74 10.19 -1.24 -22.86
CA PRO A 74 8.78 -0.99 -22.56
C PRO A 74 8.55 0.17 -21.59
N GLY A 75 9.52 0.48 -20.71
CA GLY A 75 9.42 1.63 -19.80
C GLY A 75 9.85 2.96 -20.43
N GLY A 76 10.68 2.89 -21.47
CA GLY A 76 11.15 4.06 -22.23
C GLY A 76 11.82 5.15 -21.37
N GLU A 77 11.88 6.35 -21.94
CA GLU A 77 12.51 7.52 -21.31
C GLU A 77 11.83 7.96 -20.01
N ALA A 78 10.51 7.76 -19.90
CA ALA A 78 9.76 8.12 -18.69
C ALA A 78 10.20 7.29 -17.48
N LEU A 79 10.36 5.96 -17.66
CA LEU A 79 10.90 5.09 -16.63
C LEU A 79 12.31 5.50 -16.25
N ILE A 80 13.18 5.77 -17.23
CA ILE A 80 14.58 6.13 -16.97
C ILE A 80 14.67 7.39 -16.13
N ARG A 81 13.91 8.43 -16.46
CA ARG A 81 13.83 9.65 -15.64
C ARG A 81 13.37 9.36 -14.21
N GLY A 82 12.30 8.58 -14.05
CA GLY A 82 11.78 8.22 -12.73
C GLY A 82 12.75 7.40 -11.89
N LEU A 83 13.53 6.51 -12.51
CA LEU A 83 14.59 5.75 -11.84
C LEU A 83 15.82 6.60 -11.51
N ALA A 84 16.22 7.51 -12.42
CA ALA A 84 17.31 8.45 -12.21
C ALA A 84 17.03 9.37 -11.02
N GLU A 85 15.82 9.92 -10.94
CA GLU A 85 15.36 10.74 -9.81
C GLU A 85 15.31 9.93 -8.51
N LEU A 86 14.75 8.71 -8.54
CA LEU A 86 14.66 7.86 -7.37
C LEU A 86 16.04 7.48 -6.78
N LEU A 87 17.01 7.22 -7.66
CA LEU A 87 18.34 6.72 -7.28
C LEU A 87 19.40 7.83 -7.18
N GLY A 88 19.05 9.07 -7.51
CA GLY A 88 20.00 10.18 -7.60
C GLY A 88 21.09 9.96 -8.66
N ARG A 89 20.78 9.30 -9.77
CA ARG A 89 21.71 9.00 -10.88
C ARG A 89 21.51 9.96 -12.04
N ALA A 90 22.52 10.10 -12.90
CA ALA A 90 22.39 10.86 -14.14
C ALA A 90 21.38 10.18 -15.10
N ILE A 91 20.60 10.98 -15.82
CA ILE A 91 19.69 10.49 -16.88
C ILE A 91 20.55 10.06 -18.07
N VAL A 92 20.35 8.83 -18.54
CA VAL A 92 21.06 8.21 -19.67
C VAL A 92 20.01 7.87 -20.74
N PRO A 93 20.26 8.04 -22.04
CA PRO A 93 19.30 7.66 -23.07
C PRO A 93 19.03 6.15 -23.05
N LEU A 94 17.85 5.74 -23.54
CA LEU A 94 17.51 4.33 -23.68
C LEU A 94 18.57 3.55 -24.48
N ASP A 95 18.98 2.40 -23.96
CA ASP A 95 19.88 1.49 -24.65
C ASP A 95 19.11 0.68 -25.70
N VAL A 96 19.20 1.13 -26.94
CA VAL A 96 18.52 0.53 -28.10
C VAL A 96 18.99 -0.89 -28.42
N THR A 97 20.10 -1.37 -27.82
CA THR A 97 20.53 -2.77 -27.99
C THR A 97 19.53 -3.77 -27.42
N TYR A 98 18.71 -3.35 -26.45
CA TYR A 98 17.66 -4.17 -25.83
C TYR A 98 16.28 -3.98 -26.49
N GLY A 99 16.15 -3.07 -27.45
CA GLY A 99 14.92 -2.77 -28.18
C GLY A 99 14.56 -1.28 -28.18
N GLU A 100 13.69 -0.90 -29.13
CA GLU A 100 13.13 0.45 -29.20
C GLU A 100 11.93 0.61 -28.26
N SER A 101 11.70 1.83 -27.77
CA SER A 101 10.49 2.14 -27.00
C SER A 101 9.31 2.25 -27.97
N LEU A 102 8.51 1.19 -28.04
CA LEU A 102 7.28 1.15 -28.82
C LEU A 102 6.10 1.61 -27.96
N PRO A 103 5.10 2.28 -28.55
CA PRO A 103 3.88 2.66 -27.84
C PRO A 103 3.15 1.42 -27.32
N THR A 104 2.54 1.56 -26.15
CA THR A 104 1.74 0.50 -25.52
C THR A 104 0.63 0.07 -26.46
N ARG A 105 0.45 -1.24 -26.62
CA ARG A 105 -0.67 -1.82 -27.36
C ARG A 105 -1.60 -2.52 -26.40
N VAL A 106 -2.89 -2.46 -26.68
CA VAL A 106 -3.94 -3.13 -25.90
C VAL A 106 -4.75 -4.01 -26.85
N ALA A 107 -5.08 -5.21 -26.37
CA ALA A 107 -5.97 -6.12 -27.09
C ALA A 107 -7.41 -5.57 -27.05
N VAL A 108 -8.09 -5.59 -28.19
CA VAL A 108 -9.50 -5.23 -28.35
C VAL A 108 -10.22 -6.41 -28.99
N ILE A 109 -11.28 -6.89 -28.34
CA ILE A 109 -12.08 -8.02 -28.85
C ILE A 109 -13.24 -7.46 -29.67
N ARG A 110 -13.38 -7.91 -30.92
CA ARG A 110 -14.51 -7.59 -31.79
C ARG A 110 -15.74 -8.33 -31.31
N GLU A 111 -16.65 -7.56 -30.71
CA GLU A 111 -17.86 -8.03 -30.04
C GLU A 111 -18.72 -8.94 -30.92
N ALA A 112 -18.91 -8.56 -32.17
CA ALA A 112 -19.78 -9.28 -33.12
C ALA A 112 -19.24 -10.66 -33.56
N GLU A 113 -17.95 -10.91 -33.37
CA GLU A 113 -17.28 -12.14 -33.85
C GLU A 113 -16.93 -13.10 -32.70
N CYS A 114 -16.96 -12.61 -31.45
CA CYS A 114 -16.60 -13.41 -30.29
C CYS A 114 -17.65 -14.51 -29.99
N ILE A 115 -17.24 -15.77 -30.09
CA ILE A 115 -18.09 -16.94 -29.80
C ILE A 115 -18.08 -17.37 -28.33
N GLY A 116 -17.36 -16.67 -27.46
CA GLY A 116 -17.32 -17.00 -26.04
C GLY A 116 -16.57 -18.30 -25.68
N CYS A 117 -15.49 -18.64 -26.40
CA CYS A 117 -14.75 -19.91 -26.22
C CYS A 117 -13.80 -19.98 -25.01
N THR A 118 -13.56 -18.85 -24.31
CA THR A 118 -12.67 -18.68 -23.13
C THR A 118 -11.18 -18.99 -23.29
N LEU A 119 -10.71 -19.47 -24.46
CA LEU A 119 -9.31 -19.79 -24.71
C LEU A 119 -8.36 -18.60 -24.53
N CYS A 120 -8.78 -17.42 -24.99
CA CYS A 120 -8.01 -16.18 -24.82
C CYS A 120 -7.83 -15.80 -23.34
N ALA A 121 -8.83 -16.03 -22.50
CA ALA A 121 -8.75 -15.74 -21.07
C ALA A 121 -7.74 -16.65 -20.37
N VAL A 122 -7.70 -17.94 -20.71
CA VAL A 122 -6.71 -18.90 -20.17
C VAL A 122 -5.28 -18.53 -20.59
N ALA A 123 -5.11 -17.97 -21.79
CA ALA A 123 -3.80 -17.55 -22.28
C ALA A 123 -3.33 -16.20 -21.71
N CYS A 124 -4.22 -15.41 -21.10
CA CYS A 124 -3.88 -14.09 -20.58
C CYS A 124 -3.10 -14.23 -19.27
N PRO A 125 -1.81 -13.81 -19.21
CA PRO A 125 -0.98 -14.00 -18.01
C PRO A 125 -1.33 -13.06 -16.84
N VAL A 126 -2.19 -12.07 -17.09
CA VAL A 126 -2.55 -10.98 -16.16
C VAL A 126 -4.05 -10.91 -15.93
N ASP A 127 -4.81 -11.90 -16.41
CA ASP A 127 -6.27 -11.96 -16.28
C ASP A 127 -7.01 -10.69 -16.77
N ALA A 128 -6.47 -10.02 -17.78
CA ALA A 128 -7.05 -8.80 -18.34
C ALA A 128 -8.30 -9.05 -19.20
N ILE A 129 -8.61 -10.31 -19.54
CA ILE A 129 -9.77 -10.67 -20.35
C ILE A 129 -10.87 -11.20 -19.44
N ILE A 130 -12.01 -10.51 -19.44
CA ILE A 130 -13.20 -10.89 -18.68
C ILE A 130 -14.29 -11.44 -19.60
N GLY A 131 -15.02 -12.43 -19.13
CA GLY A 131 -16.13 -13.04 -19.85
C GLY A 131 -16.50 -14.40 -19.27
N ALA A 132 -17.58 -14.98 -19.77
CA ALA A 132 -18.05 -16.30 -19.37
C ALA A 132 -18.17 -17.20 -20.62
N PRO A 133 -18.20 -18.54 -20.45
CA PRO A 133 -18.46 -19.44 -21.57
C PRO A 133 -19.74 -19.05 -22.32
N GLN A 134 -19.67 -19.04 -23.65
CA GLN A 134 -20.77 -18.65 -24.56
C GLN A 134 -21.25 -17.19 -24.41
N MET A 135 -20.50 -16.37 -23.70
CA MET A 135 -20.72 -14.93 -23.60
C MET A 135 -19.55 -14.18 -24.23
N MET A 136 -19.82 -12.97 -24.70
CA MET A 136 -18.80 -12.08 -25.24
C MET A 136 -17.74 -11.76 -24.19
N HIS A 137 -16.48 -11.80 -24.61
CA HIS A 137 -15.35 -11.42 -23.78
C HIS A 137 -14.97 -9.96 -24.03
N SER A 138 -14.45 -9.28 -23.02
CA SER A 138 -13.95 -7.91 -23.11
C SER A 138 -12.58 -7.81 -22.44
N VAL A 139 -11.76 -6.88 -22.90
CA VAL A 139 -10.43 -6.63 -22.34
C VAL A 139 -10.48 -5.41 -21.42
N ILE A 140 -9.99 -5.57 -20.20
CA ILE A 140 -9.76 -4.45 -19.28
C ILE A 140 -8.46 -3.77 -19.71
N SER A 141 -8.56 -2.67 -20.46
CA SER A 141 -7.40 -2.00 -21.08
C SER A 141 -6.28 -1.62 -20.11
N ARG A 142 -6.62 -1.27 -18.86
CA ARG A 142 -5.65 -0.89 -17.83
C ARG A 142 -4.78 -2.04 -17.33
N ASP A 143 -5.26 -3.28 -17.44
CA ASP A 143 -4.61 -4.47 -16.90
C ASP A 143 -3.93 -5.25 -18.04
N CYS A 144 -4.27 -4.95 -19.30
CA CYS A 144 -3.65 -5.56 -20.48
C CYS A 144 -2.20 -5.08 -20.66
N THR A 145 -1.26 -6.02 -20.76
CA THR A 145 0.16 -5.74 -20.96
C THR A 145 0.59 -5.65 -22.42
N GLY A 146 -0.30 -5.97 -23.36
CA GLY A 146 0.02 -5.96 -24.80
C GLY A 146 0.98 -7.08 -25.23
N CYS A 147 0.94 -8.25 -24.57
CA CYS A 147 1.85 -9.37 -24.79
C CYS A 147 1.51 -10.29 -25.98
N ASP A 148 0.41 -10.04 -26.70
CA ASP A 148 -0.04 -10.77 -27.89
C ASP A 148 -0.38 -12.27 -27.67
N LEU A 149 -0.22 -12.81 -26.45
CA LEU A 149 -0.48 -14.23 -26.13
C LEU A 149 -1.94 -14.68 -26.34
N CYS A 150 -2.89 -13.74 -26.41
CA CYS A 150 -4.30 -14.05 -26.63
C CYS A 150 -4.67 -14.23 -28.11
N LEU A 151 -3.80 -13.85 -29.06
CA LEU A 151 -4.09 -13.90 -30.50
C LEU A 151 -4.17 -15.34 -31.00
N GLU A 152 -3.10 -16.13 -30.82
CA GLU A 152 -3.03 -17.51 -31.34
C GLU A 152 -4.13 -18.44 -30.80
N PRO A 153 -4.55 -18.35 -29.52
CA PRO A 153 -5.61 -19.20 -28.99
C PRO A 153 -7.02 -18.83 -29.48
N CYS A 154 -7.22 -17.70 -30.17
CA CYS A 154 -8.55 -17.27 -30.61
C CYS A 154 -8.97 -17.99 -31.91
N PRO A 155 -9.97 -18.90 -31.87
CA PRO A 155 -10.32 -19.73 -33.04
C PRO A 155 -11.05 -18.96 -34.15
N VAL A 156 -11.55 -17.77 -33.83
CA VAL A 156 -12.30 -16.89 -34.74
C VAL A 156 -11.53 -15.60 -35.06
N ASP A 157 -10.28 -15.51 -34.60
CA ASP A 157 -9.37 -14.39 -34.85
C ASP A 157 -9.99 -13.00 -34.56
N CYS A 158 -10.81 -12.90 -33.51
CA CYS A 158 -11.59 -11.70 -33.20
C CYS A 158 -10.85 -10.66 -32.35
N ILE A 159 -9.52 -10.70 -32.26
CA ILE A 159 -8.73 -9.86 -31.34
C ILE A 159 -7.76 -8.99 -32.13
N ASP A 160 -7.87 -7.67 -31.97
CA ASP A 160 -6.98 -6.69 -32.59
C ASP A 160 -6.05 -6.07 -31.55
N MET A 161 -4.79 -5.84 -31.92
CA MET A 161 -3.84 -5.08 -31.11
C MET A 161 -3.85 -3.62 -31.53
N VAL A 162 -4.46 -2.77 -30.72
CA VAL A 162 -4.59 -1.34 -30.99
C VAL A 162 -3.51 -0.59 -30.22
N GLN A 163 -2.80 0.31 -30.90
CA GLN A 163 -1.91 1.25 -30.22
C GLN A 163 -2.75 2.21 -29.39
N VAL A 164 -2.47 2.25 -28.09
CA VAL A 164 -2.98 3.29 -27.23
C VAL A 164 -1.86 4.28 -27.04
N ASP A 165 -2.12 5.54 -27.35
CA ASP A 165 -1.25 6.59 -26.84
C ASP A 165 -1.17 6.40 -25.34
N ALA A 166 0.02 6.58 -24.77
CA ALA A 166 0.16 6.68 -23.33
C ALA A 166 -0.65 7.90 -22.90
N VAL A 167 -1.95 7.70 -22.68
CA VAL A 167 -2.71 8.51 -21.76
C VAL A 167 -1.83 8.44 -20.53
N GLU A 168 -1.29 9.57 -20.12
CA GLU A 168 -0.86 9.70 -18.74
C GLU A 168 -2.10 9.31 -17.95
N ILE A 169 -2.16 8.04 -17.57
CA ILE A 169 -2.92 7.59 -16.44
C ILE A 169 -2.13 8.22 -15.30
N THR A 170 -2.24 9.54 -15.15
CA THR A 170 -2.41 10.13 -13.84
C THR A 170 -3.59 9.32 -13.36
N PRO A 171 -3.38 8.33 -12.48
CA PRO A 171 -4.54 7.65 -11.95
C PRO A 171 -5.43 8.78 -11.46
N LEU A 172 -6.72 8.68 -11.69
CA LEU A 172 -7.67 9.22 -10.72
C LEU A 172 -7.47 8.47 -9.38
N ARG A 173 -6.22 8.32 -8.89
CA ARG A 173 -5.86 8.87 -7.61
C ARG A 173 -6.35 10.32 -7.65
N LEU A 174 -7.60 10.49 -7.22
CA LEU A 174 -7.76 11.32 -6.04
C LEU A 174 -6.53 11.02 -5.18
N PRO A 175 -5.63 11.98 -4.94
CA PRO A 175 -4.50 11.70 -4.08
C PRO A 175 -5.08 10.94 -2.89
N ARG A 176 -4.44 9.86 -2.43
CA ARG A 176 -4.67 9.47 -1.05
C ARG A 176 -4.11 10.63 -0.26
N ILE A 177 -4.93 11.66 -0.22
CA ILE A 177 -4.90 12.72 0.70
C ILE A 177 -5.05 11.94 2.00
N GLY A 178 -3.90 11.65 2.63
CA GLY A 178 -3.92 11.46 4.08
C GLY A 178 -4.70 12.64 4.66
N GLN A 179 -5.33 12.46 5.82
CA GLN A 179 -6.14 13.51 6.46
C GLN A 179 -5.46 14.91 6.33
N ASP A 180 -4.13 14.91 6.48
CA ASP A 180 -3.17 16.00 6.27
C ASP A 180 -3.32 16.84 4.99
N ALA A 181 -3.73 16.27 3.85
CA ALA A 181 -3.86 17.01 2.58
C ALA A 181 -5.30 17.45 2.26
N LEU A 182 -6.32 17.01 3.01
CA LEU A 182 -7.73 17.42 2.81
C LEU A 182 -7.98 18.71 3.61
N ASP A 183 -7.17 18.91 4.66
CA ASP A 183 -7.08 20.15 5.42
C ASP A 183 -6.32 21.27 4.67
N LEU A 184 -5.55 20.95 3.63
CA LEU A 184 -4.81 21.93 2.81
C LEU A 184 -5.66 22.57 1.70
N ILE A 185 -6.77 21.93 1.31
CA ILE A 185 -7.71 22.49 0.32
C ILE A 185 -8.91 23.04 1.08
N GLN A 186 -8.90 24.33 1.36
CA GLN A 186 -10.00 25.01 2.04
C GLN A 186 -11.23 25.06 1.12
N TYR A 187 -12.09 24.05 1.23
CA TYR A 187 -13.43 24.10 0.65
C TYR A 187 -14.42 24.68 1.67
N ASP A 188 -14.98 25.84 1.37
CA ASP A 188 -15.95 26.50 2.25
C ASP A 188 -17.39 26.08 1.92
N CYS A 189 -18.05 25.45 2.90
CA CYS A 189 -19.47 25.10 2.80
C CYS A 189 -20.33 26.37 2.89
N ILE A 190 -21.12 26.66 1.86
CA ILE A 190 -22.05 27.81 1.83
C ILE A 190 -23.39 27.55 2.55
N HIS A 191 -23.47 26.47 3.33
CA HIS A 191 -24.65 26.08 4.10
C HIS A 191 -25.98 25.94 3.30
N CYS A 192 -25.92 25.45 2.06
CA CYS A 192 -27.13 25.34 1.20
C CYS A 192 -28.07 24.17 1.51
N GLY A 193 -27.63 23.13 2.24
CA GLY A 193 -28.46 21.98 2.64
C GLY A 193 -28.81 20.97 1.54
N LEU A 194 -28.51 21.23 0.26
CA LEU A 194 -28.92 20.39 -0.89
C LEU A 194 -28.51 18.90 -0.79
N CYS A 195 -27.43 18.62 -0.06
CA CYS A 195 -26.93 17.27 0.16
C CYS A 195 -27.82 16.40 1.05
N GLU A 196 -28.64 16.98 1.93
CA GLU A 196 -29.50 16.24 2.86
C GLU A 196 -30.68 15.53 2.16
N PRO A 197 -31.58 16.23 1.44
CA PRO A 197 -32.68 15.58 0.74
C PRO A 197 -32.21 14.64 -0.37
N SER A 198 -30.97 14.79 -0.82
CA SER A 198 -30.35 13.94 -1.83
C SER A 198 -29.75 12.66 -1.26
N CYS A 199 -29.68 12.49 0.07
CA CYS A 199 -29.06 11.31 0.65
C CYS A 199 -30.01 10.10 0.62
N PRO A 200 -29.67 8.99 -0.08
CA PRO A 200 -30.53 7.79 -0.14
C PRO A 200 -30.54 6.98 1.17
N ARG A 201 -29.74 7.40 2.16
CA ARG A 201 -29.65 6.80 3.49
C ARG A 201 -30.23 7.71 4.57
N GLU A 202 -30.88 8.81 4.17
CA GLU A 202 -31.51 9.75 5.09
C GLU A 202 -30.53 10.31 6.15
N LEU A 203 -29.25 10.41 5.79
CA LEU A 203 -28.23 11.03 6.62
C LEU A 203 -28.26 12.56 6.48
N ALA A 204 -27.52 13.24 7.36
CA ALA A 204 -27.23 14.66 7.25
C ALA A 204 -25.78 14.89 6.78
N PRO A 205 -25.45 14.78 5.46
CA PRO A 205 -24.09 14.98 4.95
C PRO A 205 -23.47 16.32 5.33
N GLN A 206 -24.28 17.37 5.51
CA GLN A 206 -23.80 18.67 5.93
C GLN A 206 -23.22 18.62 7.36
N ALA A 207 -23.97 18.08 8.31
CA ALA A 207 -23.51 17.91 9.69
C ALA A 207 -22.29 16.99 9.75
N LEU A 208 -22.32 15.88 9.00
CA LEU A 208 -21.18 14.95 8.89
C LEU A 208 -19.91 15.65 8.38
N PHE A 209 -20.01 16.56 7.42
CA PHE A 209 -18.85 17.28 6.88
C PHE A 209 -18.28 18.29 7.86
N TRP A 210 -19.13 19.00 8.61
CA TRP A 210 -18.68 19.95 9.63
C TRP A 210 -17.99 19.26 10.79
N HIS A 211 -18.47 18.09 11.20
CA HIS A 211 -17.90 17.29 12.28
C HIS A 211 -16.88 16.25 11.81
N ARG A 212 -16.34 16.38 10.59
CA ARG A 212 -15.41 15.40 9.99
C ARG A 212 -14.14 15.13 10.80
N ALA A 213 -13.76 16.06 11.67
CA ALA A 213 -12.60 15.96 12.56
C ALA A 213 -12.95 15.44 13.97
N GLU A 214 -14.23 15.15 14.25
CA GLU A 214 -14.74 14.75 15.56
C GLU A 214 -15.33 13.32 15.48
N PRO A 215 -14.53 12.26 15.74
CA PRO A 215 -14.96 10.87 15.57
C PRO A 215 -16.22 10.50 16.38
N GLU A 216 -16.32 11.01 17.61
CA GLU A 216 -17.46 10.76 18.50
C GLU A 216 -18.77 11.31 17.91
N ARG A 217 -18.74 12.55 17.37
CA ARG A 217 -19.90 13.13 16.70
C ARG A 217 -20.31 12.41 15.43
N LEU A 218 -19.34 11.91 14.67
CA LEU A 218 -19.62 11.16 13.46
C LEU A 218 -20.33 9.83 13.75
N GLN A 219 -20.02 9.20 14.89
CA GLN A 219 -20.77 8.04 15.37
C GLN A 219 -22.21 8.41 15.72
N GLU A 220 -22.43 9.50 16.46
CA GLU A 220 -23.79 9.98 16.81
C GLU A 220 -24.63 10.31 15.56
N LEU A 221 -23.97 10.80 14.50
CA LEU A 221 -24.58 11.09 13.21
C LEU A 221 -24.68 9.87 12.28
N ASN A 222 -24.38 8.67 12.77
CA ASN A 222 -24.46 7.41 12.03
C ASN A 222 -23.66 7.39 10.72
N LEU A 223 -22.43 7.93 10.71
CA LEU A 223 -21.54 7.93 9.54
C LEU A 223 -21.37 6.51 8.93
N ALA A 224 -21.43 5.47 9.76
CA ALA A 224 -21.33 4.08 9.32
C ALA A 224 -22.36 3.69 8.24
N ASP A 225 -23.57 4.29 8.27
CA ASP A 225 -24.66 3.97 7.34
C ASP A 225 -24.47 4.57 5.95
N CYS A 226 -23.50 5.47 5.77
CA CYS A 226 -23.20 6.05 4.47
C CYS A 226 -22.76 4.96 3.49
N ILE A 227 -23.39 4.83 2.34
CA ILE A 227 -23.03 3.82 1.33
C ILE A 227 -22.05 4.32 0.26
N GLU A 228 -21.50 5.52 0.44
CA GLU A 228 -20.47 6.10 -0.44
C GLU A 228 -20.93 6.27 -1.91
N CYS A 229 -22.23 6.51 -2.12
CA CYS A 229 -22.86 6.63 -3.44
C CYS A 229 -22.50 7.89 -4.25
N ARG A 230 -21.79 8.86 -3.65
CA ARG A 230 -21.37 10.13 -4.27
C ARG A 230 -22.49 11.09 -4.69
N LEU A 231 -23.72 10.87 -4.26
CA LEU A 231 -24.84 11.75 -4.62
C LEU A 231 -24.73 13.14 -3.96
N CYS A 232 -24.23 13.20 -2.73
CA CYS A 232 -23.96 14.47 -2.03
C CYS A 232 -22.88 15.32 -2.73
N ASP A 233 -21.84 14.69 -3.31
CA ASP A 233 -20.80 15.39 -4.10
C ASP A 233 -21.43 16.06 -5.32
N ARG A 234 -22.30 15.33 -6.04
CA ARG A 234 -22.93 15.81 -7.29
C ARG A 234 -23.84 17.00 -7.10
N VAL A 235 -24.56 17.06 -5.97
CA VAL A 235 -25.51 18.14 -5.68
C VAL A 235 -24.86 19.32 -4.94
N CYS A 236 -23.57 19.22 -4.59
CA CYS A 236 -22.89 20.27 -3.85
C CYS A 236 -22.49 21.44 -4.77
N PRO A 237 -23.08 22.64 -4.63
CA PRO A 237 -22.74 23.79 -5.46
C PRO A 237 -21.32 24.32 -5.18
N SER A 238 -20.80 24.09 -3.98
CA SER A 238 -19.42 24.44 -3.60
C SER A 238 -18.39 23.42 -4.11
N ASN A 239 -18.82 22.38 -4.84
CA ASN A 239 -17.97 21.31 -5.36
C ASN A 239 -17.12 20.64 -4.26
N ILE A 240 -17.68 20.50 -3.06
CA ILE A 240 -17.03 19.87 -1.91
C ILE A 240 -17.02 18.35 -2.14
N PRO A 241 -15.87 17.68 -2.02
CA PRO A 241 -15.78 16.22 -2.12
C PRO A 241 -16.26 15.55 -0.81
N LEU A 242 -17.55 15.69 -0.49
CA LEU A 242 -18.17 15.20 0.76
C LEU A 242 -17.90 13.70 0.98
N THR A 243 -18.05 12.89 -0.06
CA THR A 243 -17.85 11.43 0.01
C THR A 243 -16.40 11.08 0.34
N ALA A 244 -15.43 11.83 -0.18
CA ALA A 244 -14.02 11.60 0.16
C ALA A 244 -13.75 11.91 1.64
N SER A 245 -14.35 12.99 2.17
CA SER A 245 -14.29 13.31 3.61
C SER A 245 -14.89 12.18 4.45
N PHE A 246 -16.02 11.61 4.04
CA PHE A 246 -16.67 10.51 4.76
C PHE A 246 -15.86 9.22 4.70
N GLN A 247 -15.25 8.91 3.56
CA GLN A 247 -14.34 7.78 3.40
C GLN A 247 -13.13 7.89 4.32
N ALA A 248 -12.50 9.07 4.37
CA ALA A 248 -11.37 9.34 5.26
C ALA A 248 -11.79 9.18 6.73
N ALA A 249 -12.93 9.74 7.12
CA ALA A 249 -13.47 9.63 8.47
C ALA A 249 -13.76 8.17 8.87
N LYS A 250 -14.36 7.36 7.98
CA LYS A 250 -14.58 5.93 8.23
C LYS A 250 -13.28 5.13 8.36
N GLN A 251 -12.26 5.45 7.55
CA GLN A 251 -10.95 4.82 7.67
C GLN A 251 -10.31 5.13 9.02
N HIS A 252 -10.39 6.38 9.44
CA HIS A 252 -9.91 6.82 10.75
C HIS A 252 -10.64 6.10 11.90
N GLN A 253 -11.97 6.01 11.82
CA GLN A 253 -12.77 5.28 12.82
C GLN A 253 -12.37 3.80 12.90
N ARG A 254 -12.25 3.10 11.77
CA ARG A 254 -11.79 1.70 11.74
C ARG A 254 -10.42 1.52 12.39
N HIS A 255 -9.51 2.47 12.18
CA HIS A 255 -8.19 2.43 12.81
C HIS A 255 -8.28 2.59 14.33
N LEU A 256 -9.11 3.52 14.82
CA LEU A 256 -9.34 3.68 16.26
C LEU A 256 -9.98 2.43 16.88
N ASP A 257 -10.95 1.82 16.20
CA ASP A 257 -11.62 0.59 16.66
C ASP A 257 -10.62 -0.56 16.81
N LEU A 258 -9.73 -0.74 15.83
CA LEU A 258 -8.66 -1.74 15.89
C LEU A 258 -7.73 -1.51 17.09
N LEU A 259 -7.29 -0.27 17.31
CA LEU A 259 -6.44 0.06 18.47
C LEU A 259 -7.16 -0.22 19.80
N ALA A 260 -8.46 0.07 19.88
CA ALA A 260 -9.27 -0.21 21.05
C ALA A 260 -9.39 -1.72 21.31
N GLU A 261 -9.64 -2.53 20.27
CA GLU A 261 -9.68 -3.99 20.37
C GLU A 261 -8.33 -4.56 20.83
N GLU A 262 -7.21 -4.08 20.27
CA GLU A 262 -5.87 -4.51 20.66
C GLU A 262 -5.58 -4.19 22.14
N ALA A 263 -5.95 -3.00 22.60
CA ALA A 263 -5.81 -2.57 23.99
C ALA A 263 -6.65 -3.44 24.93
N GLN A 264 -7.92 -3.72 24.58
CA GLN A 264 -8.79 -4.62 25.34
C GLN A 264 -8.22 -6.04 25.43
N GLN A 265 -7.70 -6.57 24.32
CA GLN A 265 -7.05 -7.88 24.31
C GLN A 265 -5.79 -7.90 25.19
N ALA A 266 -4.98 -6.83 25.16
CA ALA A 266 -3.81 -6.69 26.02
C ALA A 266 -4.19 -6.66 27.50
N GLN A 267 -5.21 -5.90 27.87
CA GLN A 267 -5.75 -5.86 29.23
C GLN A 267 -6.27 -7.24 29.67
N ALA A 268 -7.05 -7.92 28.84
CA ALA A 268 -7.54 -9.26 29.14
C ALA A 268 -6.40 -10.28 29.32
N ARG A 269 -5.29 -10.15 28.56
CA ARG A 269 -4.07 -10.96 28.75
C ARG A 269 -3.42 -10.67 30.10
N PHE A 270 -3.31 -9.41 30.49
CA PHE A 270 -2.77 -9.00 31.79
C PHE A 270 -3.59 -9.58 32.95
N GLU A 271 -4.91 -9.38 32.93
CA GLU A 271 -5.81 -9.90 33.97
C GLU A 271 -5.76 -11.42 34.08
N ARG A 272 -5.72 -12.15 32.96
CA ARG A 272 -5.55 -13.61 32.95
C ARG A 272 -4.23 -14.04 33.60
N ARG A 273 -3.14 -13.31 33.36
CA ARG A 273 -1.84 -13.56 34.00
C ARG A 273 -1.93 -13.30 35.51
N GLU A 274 -2.54 -12.20 35.93
CA GLU A 274 -2.69 -11.84 37.33
C GLU A 274 -3.52 -12.88 38.10
N ARG A 275 -4.64 -13.34 37.54
CA ARG A 275 -5.44 -14.44 38.11
C ARG A 275 -4.61 -15.72 38.30
N ARG A 276 -3.72 -16.05 37.36
CA ARG A 276 -2.81 -17.20 37.48
C ARG A 276 -1.81 -17.01 38.61
N ILE A 277 -1.18 -15.84 38.71
CA ILE A 277 -0.21 -15.52 39.77
C ILE A 277 -0.89 -15.59 41.14
N ASN A 278 -2.07 -14.97 41.30
CA ASN A 278 -2.83 -14.99 42.55
C ASN A 278 -3.25 -16.41 42.95
N ARG A 279 -3.66 -17.26 42.00
CA ARG A 279 -3.99 -18.68 42.26
C ARG A 279 -2.78 -19.49 42.72
N VAL A 280 -1.60 -19.24 42.13
CA VAL A 280 -0.35 -19.91 42.52
C VAL A 280 0.13 -19.42 43.88
N GLN A 281 0.14 -18.10 44.12
CA GLN A 281 0.52 -17.51 45.41
C GLN A 281 -0.44 -17.93 46.55
N ALA A 282 -1.74 -18.09 46.27
CA ALA A 282 -2.70 -18.61 47.25
C ALA A 282 -2.42 -20.08 47.62
N LYS A 283 -1.84 -20.87 46.72
CA LYS A 283 -1.44 -22.27 46.98
C LYS A 283 -0.04 -22.40 47.60
N VAL A 284 0.87 -21.48 47.31
CA VAL A 284 2.26 -21.51 47.79
C VAL A 284 2.43 -20.45 48.88
N ARG A 285 1.99 -20.75 50.11
CA ARG A 285 2.10 -19.81 51.24
C ARG A 285 3.46 -19.84 51.95
N THR A 286 4.27 -20.88 51.78
CA THR A 286 5.65 -20.91 52.27
C THR A 286 6.52 -21.78 51.37
N ARG A 287 7.77 -21.37 51.15
CA ARG A 287 8.81 -22.25 50.61
C ARG A 287 8.92 -23.44 51.59
N PRO A 288 8.74 -24.71 51.17
CA PRO A 288 8.89 -25.84 52.08
C PRO A 288 10.25 -25.78 52.75
N SER A 289 10.29 -25.93 54.07
CA SER A 289 11.55 -25.91 54.82
C SER A 289 12.47 -27.02 54.32
N LYS A 290 13.77 -26.94 54.62
CA LYS A 290 14.72 -28.00 54.22
C LYS A 290 14.25 -29.39 54.69
N GLN A 291 13.60 -29.46 55.85
CA GLN A 291 13.06 -30.71 56.40
C GLN A 291 11.85 -31.22 55.61
N ASP A 292 10.93 -30.34 55.20
CA ASP A 292 9.76 -30.72 54.40
C ASP A 292 10.14 -31.27 53.01
N ARG A 293 11.23 -30.73 52.44
CA ARG A 293 11.80 -31.23 51.18
C ARG A 293 12.41 -32.61 51.34
N GLN A 294 13.12 -32.85 52.44
CA GLN A 294 13.75 -34.14 52.72
C GLN A 294 12.69 -35.22 52.93
N ALA A 295 11.63 -34.92 53.71
CA ALA A 295 10.52 -35.83 53.94
C ALA A 295 9.76 -36.21 52.66
N LEU A 296 9.59 -35.26 51.72
CA LEU A 296 9.02 -35.52 50.40
C LEU A 296 9.90 -36.45 49.54
N ILE A 297 11.22 -36.27 49.57
CA ILE A 297 12.17 -37.11 48.85
C ILE A 297 12.19 -38.53 49.43
N ASP A 298 12.17 -38.66 50.75
CA ASP A 298 12.17 -39.96 51.44
C ASP A 298 10.84 -40.70 51.22
N GLY A 299 9.70 -39.99 51.19
CA GLY A 299 8.39 -40.55 50.85
C GLY A 299 8.29 -41.06 49.40
N LEU A 300 8.99 -40.42 48.46
CA LEU A 300 9.09 -40.89 47.07
C LEU A 300 10.01 -42.10 46.92
N ARG A 301 11.05 -42.22 47.76
CA ARG A 301 11.93 -43.41 47.80
C ARG A 301 11.22 -44.64 48.37
N ASN A 302 10.45 -44.48 49.44
CA ASN A 302 9.74 -45.61 50.08
C ASN A 302 8.54 -46.12 49.27
N LYS A 303 8.02 -45.34 48.32
CA LYS A 303 6.95 -45.80 47.41
C LYS A 303 7.44 -46.66 46.25
N ASN A 304 8.76 -46.69 46.02
CA ASN A 304 9.41 -47.42 44.93
C ASN A 304 10.20 -48.66 45.44
N GLN A 305 9.99 -49.05 46.70
CA GLN A 305 10.37 -50.35 47.26
C GLN A 305 9.10 -51.14 47.58
#